data_AF-A0AAU7DQW8-F1
#
_entry.id   AF-A0AAU7DQW8-F1
#
_cell.length_a   1.000
_cell.length_b   1.000
_cell.length_c   1.000
_cell.angle_alpha   90.00
_cell.angle_beta   90.00
_cell.angle_gamma   90.00
#
_symmetry.space_group_name_H-M   'P 1'
#
loop_
_entity.id
_entity.type
_entity.pdbx_description
1 polymer ?
#
loop_
_entity_poly.entity_id
_entity_poly.type
_entity_poly.pdbx_seq_one_letter_code
_entity_poly.pdbx_strand_id
1 'polypeptide(L)'
;MNLRKGCALLLVGALPASLAGCRGYGSHFVDSGMSDSTKGTSGELIINKMGGGIDVANAPHGATLNTMGGGIHVGNVASFARIKTMGGGVDVDHASGSVDATTMGGEITIGTSEGPVKATSMGGGITVHEIGSSGQERDIQLTSKGGDIQLTVPKDFPMEVKITLAYTRTDKQYRITQHAGLDVRESDNWDNSFGTPRKYIRARGIVGSGLNHVTIETINGNVTLNQE
;
A
#
# COMPACT_ATOMS: atom_id res chain seq x y z
N MET A 1 91.28 -20.03 16.69
CA MET A 1 91.32 -19.14 15.51
C MET A 1 89.88 -18.82 15.13
N ASN A 2 89.36 -17.61 15.42
CA ASN A 2 89.34 -16.43 14.53
C ASN A 2 88.55 -16.73 13.23
N LEU A 3 87.55 -15.98 12.75
CA LEU A 3 87.04 -14.61 12.94
C LEU A 3 85.61 -14.57 12.30
N ARG A 4 84.59 -13.91 12.89
CA ARG A 4 83.89 -12.66 12.41
C ARG A 4 83.42 -12.64 10.93
N LYS A 5 82.26 -12.13 10.48
CA LYS A 5 81.23 -11.19 10.99
C LYS A 5 80.10 -10.99 9.94
N GLY A 6 78.90 -10.54 10.40
CA GLY A 6 77.93 -9.66 9.69
C GLY A 6 76.81 -10.34 8.89
N CYS A 7 75.56 -9.84 8.79
CA CYS A 7 74.90 -8.64 9.31
C CYS A 7 73.36 -8.78 9.12
N ALA A 8 72.59 -8.28 10.11
CA ALA A 8 71.23 -7.71 10.14
C ALA A 8 70.11 -8.06 9.12
N LEU A 9 68.87 -8.29 9.60
CA LEU A 9 67.78 -7.28 9.64
C LEU A 9 66.49 -7.82 10.32
N LEU A 10 65.72 -6.92 10.94
CA LEU A 10 64.47 -7.11 11.71
C LEU A 10 63.27 -7.60 10.87
N LEU A 11 62.29 -8.25 11.53
CA LEU A 11 60.87 -7.89 11.42
C LEU A 11 60.04 -8.46 12.58
N VAL A 12 59.22 -7.57 13.16
CA VAL A 12 58.33 -7.77 14.31
C VAL A 12 57.09 -8.56 13.87
N GLY A 13 56.86 -9.73 14.49
CA GLY A 13 55.62 -10.49 14.30
C GLY A 13 54.51 -9.96 15.20
N ALA A 14 53.57 -9.21 14.63
CA ALA A 14 52.31 -8.85 15.27
C ALA A 14 51.32 -10.02 15.16
N LEU A 15 50.82 -10.51 16.29
CA LEU A 15 49.76 -11.50 16.39
C LEU A 15 48.40 -10.84 16.04
N PRO A 16 47.60 -11.39 15.11
CA PRO A 16 46.31 -10.82 14.77
C PRO A 16 45.27 -11.11 15.87
N ALA A 17 44.57 -10.05 16.26
CA ALA A 17 43.39 -10.10 17.10
C ALA A 17 42.26 -10.87 16.40
N SER A 18 41.67 -11.83 17.11
CA SER A 18 40.46 -12.54 16.71
C SER A 18 39.28 -11.56 16.61
N LEU A 19 38.84 -11.26 15.38
CA LEU A 19 37.55 -10.60 15.14
C LEU A 19 36.42 -11.57 15.50
N ALA A 20 35.65 -11.21 16.53
CA ALA A 20 34.35 -11.78 16.79
C ALA A 20 33.43 -11.50 15.58
N GLY A 21 33.04 -12.55 14.88
CA GLY A 21 32.04 -12.46 13.81
C GLY A 21 30.66 -12.18 14.39
N CYS A 22 30.18 -10.94 14.23
CA CYS A 22 28.77 -10.64 14.40
C CYS A 22 27.99 -11.35 13.28
N ARG A 23 27.10 -12.27 13.67
CA ARG A 23 26.12 -12.91 12.79
C ARG A 23 25.28 -11.83 12.10
N GLY A 24 25.38 -11.77 10.78
CA GLY A 24 24.51 -10.95 9.95
C GLY A 24 23.06 -11.44 9.98
N TYR A 25 22.15 -10.52 10.27
CA TYR A 25 20.72 -10.67 10.02
C TYR A 25 20.32 -9.69 8.91
N GLY A 26 19.83 -10.23 7.79
CA GLY A 26 18.99 -9.57 6.80
C GLY A 26 19.62 -8.38 6.05
N SER A 27 20.17 -8.63 4.87
CA SER A 27 20.46 -7.61 3.87
C SER A 27 19.14 -7.00 3.35
N HIS A 28 18.72 -5.88 3.93
CA HIS A 28 17.72 -5.01 3.31
C HIS A 28 18.41 -4.23 2.19
N PHE A 29 18.14 -4.60 0.94
CA PHE A 29 18.55 -3.81 -0.22
C PHE A 29 17.74 -2.52 -0.20
N VAL A 30 18.41 -1.40 0.10
CA VAL A 30 17.85 -0.05 -0.07
C VAL A 30 18.56 0.54 -1.28
N ASP A 31 17.81 0.77 -2.35
CA ASP A 31 18.32 1.36 -3.60
C ASP A 31 18.98 2.73 -3.34
N SER A 32 20.20 2.86 -3.85
CA SER A 32 21.18 3.93 -3.67
C SER A 32 20.85 5.23 -4.41
N GLY A 33 19.68 5.80 -4.10
CA GLY A 33 19.41 7.24 -4.25
C GLY A 33 19.42 7.90 -2.87
N MET A 34 19.53 9.23 -2.80
CA MET A 34 19.45 10.04 -1.56
C MET A 34 18.22 9.63 -0.72
N SER A 35 18.40 8.65 0.15
CA SER A 35 17.36 8.05 0.98
C SER A 35 17.84 8.11 2.41
N ASP A 36 17.15 8.90 3.22
CA ASP A 36 17.30 8.81 4.66
C ASP A 36 16.44 7.64 5.12
N SER A 37 17.11 6.52 5.35
CA SER A 37 16.48 5.29 5.83
C SER A 37 16.79 5.19 7.31
N THR A 38 15.88 5.65 8.15
CA THR A 38 16.04 5.57 9.60
C THR A 38 15.25 4.36 10.09
N LYS A 39 15.92 3.41 10.75
CA LYS A 39 15.20 2.44 11.58
C LYS A 39 14.64 3.21 12.78
N GLY A 40 13.33 3.26 12.90
CA GLY A 40 12.67 3.83 14.08
C GLY A 40 13.07 3.07 15.35
N THR A 41 12.97 3.72 16.50
CA THR A 41 13.34 3.16 17.81
C THR A 41 12.58 1.88 18.17
N SER A 42 11.48 1.57 17.46
CA SER A 42 10.62 0.38 17.60
C SER A 42 10.83 -0.70 16.51
N GLY A 43 11.79 -0.53 15.60
CA GLY A 43 11.98 -1.45 14.47
C GLY A 43 11.17 -1.13 13.21
N GLU A 44 10.37 -0.05 13.24
CA GLU A 44 9.68 0.52 12.07
C GLU A 44 10.68 0.94 11.00
N LEU A 45 10.33 0.69 9.73
CA LEU A 45 11.09 1.16 8.58
C LEU A 45 10.56 2.52 8.11
N ILE A 46 11.37 3.57 8.23
CA ILE A 46 11.03 4.90 7.71
C ILE A 46 11.94 5.20 6.53
N ILE A 47 11.36 5.40 5.34
CA ILE A 47 12.10 5.75 4.13
C ILE A 47 11.47 7.00 3.52
N ASN A 48 12.28 8.03 3.31
CA ASN A 48 11.90 9.22 2.57
C ASN A 48 12.84 9.39 1.37
N LYS A 49 12.27 9.48 0.17
CA LYS A 49 12.99 9.77 -1.08
C LYS A 49 12.43 11.02 -1.76
N MET A 50 13.32 11.83 -2.31
CA MET A 50 12.92 12.97 -3.17
C MET A 50 12.63 12.51 -4.61
N GLY A 51 12.95 11.26 -4.96
CA GLY A 51 12.68 10.67 -6.26
C GLY A 51 13.24 9.25 -6.36
N GLY A 52 12.75 8.51 -7.35
CA GLY A 52 13.05 7.09 -7.51
C GLY A 52 12.13 6.20 -6.67
N GLY A 53 12.02 4.94 -7.09
CA GLY A 53 11.16 3.97 -6.42
C GLY A 53 11.64 3.59 -5.02
N ILE A 54 10.71 3.10 -4.21
CA ILE A 54 10.99 2.45 -2.94
C ILE A 54 10.54 1.00 -3.09
N ASP A 55 11.44 0.06 -2.82
CA ASP A 55 11.13 -1.36 -2.81
C ASP A 55 11.50 -1.91 -1.42
N VAL A 56 10.52 -2.49 -0.74
CA VAL A 56 10.66 -3.06 0.60
C VAL A 56 10.14 -4.48 0.58
N ALA A 57 11.03 -5.46 0.62
CA ALA A 57 10.62 -6.86 0.64
C ALA A 57 9.78 -7.22 1.90
N ASN A 58 10.17 -6.72 3.08
CA ASN A 58 9.53 -7.07 4.35
C ASN A 58 9.55 -5.92 5.37
N ALA A 59 8.41 -5.67 6.01
CA ALA A 59 8.20 -4.67 7.07
C ALA A 59 7.48 -5.29 8.29
N PRO A 60 8.17 -6.13 9.08
CA PRO A 60 7.56 -6.86 10.20
C PRO A 60 7.06 -5.96 11.33
N HIS A 61 7.71 -4.81 11.56
CA HIS A 61 7.29 -3.83 12.57
C HIS A 61 6.54 -2.64 11.96
N GLY A 62 6.17 -2.75 10.68
CA GLY A 62 5.55 -1.69 9.91
C GLY A 62 6.53 -0.80 9.15
N ALA A 63 5.99 -0.02 8.23
CA ALA A 63 6.74 0.87 7.37
C ALA A 63 6.02 2.19 7.12
N THR A 64 6.77 3.28 7.16
CA THR A 64 6.36 4.62 6.67
C THR A 64 7.23 4.98 5.47
N LEU A 65 6.65 4.96 4.28
CA LEU A 65 7.35 5.11 3.00
C LEU A 65 6.82 6.33 2.26
N ASN A 66 7.69 7.30 1.97
CA ASN A 66 7.35 8.51 1.23
C ASN A 66 8.30 8.70 0.04
N THR A 67 7.76 8.91 -1.16
CA THR A 67 8.55 9.36 -2.31
C THR A 67 7.84 10.45 -3.10
N MET A 68 8.61 11.43 -3.60
CA MET A 68 8.06 12.45 -4.50
C MET A 68 7.97 11.98 -5.96
N GLY A 69 8.61 10.86 -6.31
CA GLY A 69 8.52 10.31 -7.67
C GLY A 69 8.93 8.84 -7.73
N GLY A 70 8.31 8.06 -8.61
CA GLY A 70 8.48 6.60 -8.67
C GLY A 70 7.41 5.84 -7.88
N GLY A 71 7.33 4.54 -8.11
CA GLY A 71 6.40 3.65 -7.41
C GLY A 71 6.93 3.21 -6.04
N ILE A 72 6.03 2.74 -5.19
CA ILE A 72 6.38 2.10 -3.92
C ILE A 72 5.86 0.67 -3.95
N HIS A 73 6.75 -0.29 -3.78
CA HIS A 73 6.43 -1.71 -3.65
C HIS A 73 6.77 -2.17 -2.24
N VAL A 74 5.85 -2.90 -1.61
CA VAL A 74 6.06 -3.55 -0.32
C VAL A 74 5.60 -4.99 -0.40
N GLY A 75 6.51 -5.95 -0.22
CA GLY A 75 6.15 -7.37 -0.25
C GLY A 75 5.26 -7.73 0.93
N ASN A 76 5.82 -7.84 2.13
CA ASN A 76 5.08 -8.24 3.33
C ASN A 76 5.04 -7.16 4.41
N VAL A 77 3.85 -6.91 4.96
CA VAL A 77 3.63 -5.98 6.08
C VAL A 77 2.88 -6.69 7.19
N ALA A 78 3.50 -6.82 8.37
CA ALA A 78 2.86 -7.51 9.49
C ALA A 78 2.09 -6.58 10.44
N SER A 79 2.49 -5.29 10.55
CA SER A 79 1.92 -4.36 11.54
C SER A 79 1.14 -3.20 10.91
N PHE A 80 1.80 -2.36 10.11
CA PHE A 80 1.14 -1.29 9.35
C PHE A 80 1.98 -0.84 8.15
N ALA A 81 1.33 -0.34 7.11
CA ALA A 81 1.97 0.33 5.98
C ALA A 81 1.38 1.73 5.83
N ARG A 82 2.21 2.77 5.97
CA ARG A 82 1.85 4.13 5.60
C ARG A 82 2.65 4.53 4.38
N ILE A 83 1.99 4.62 3.23
CA ILE A 83 2.64 4.76 1.94
C ILE A 83 2.13 6.03 1.24
N LYS A 84 3.05 6.91 0.82
CA LYS A 84 2.72 8.10 0.03
C LYS A 84 3.66 8.26 -1.15
N THR A 85 3.08 8.37 -2.35
CA THR A 85 3.83 8.73 -3.56
C THR A 85 3.12 9.81 -4.36
N MET A 86 3.87 10.72 -4.97
CA MET A 86 3.30 11.76 -5.85
C MET A 86 3.28 11.37 -7.32
N GLY A 87 4.04 10.35 -7.75
CA GLY A 87 4.27 10.11 -9.18
C GLY A 87 4.04 8.68 -9.68
N GLY A 88 4.12 7.67 -8.82
CA GLY A 88 4.01 6.26 -9.23
C GLY A 88 2.83 5.53 -8.59
N GLY A 89 2.72 4.23 -8.90
CA GLY A 89 1.77 3.33 -8.23
C GLY A 89 2.24 2.91 -6.84
N VAL A 90 1.32 2.31 -6.09
CA VAL A 90 1.61 1.62 -4.84
C VAL A 90 1.21 0.16 -5.01
N ASP A 91 2.11 -0.74 -4.68
CA ASP A 91 1.87 -2.18 -4.69
C ASP A 91 2.22 -2.76 -3.32
N VAL A 92 1.29 -3.53 -2.76
CA VAL A 92 1.46 -4.25 -1.49
C VAL A 92 1.03 -5.68 -1.69
N ASP A 93 1.97 -6.64 -1.68
CA ASP A 93 1.62 -8.04 -1.98
C ASP A 93 0.76 -8.63 -0.85
N HIS A 94 1.19 -8.47 0.40
CA HIS A 94 0.53 -9.04 1.58
C HIS A 94 0.59 -8.11 2.79
N ALA A 95 -0.58 -7.82 3.36
CA ALA A 95 -0.72 -7.00 4.55
C ALA A 95 -1.54 -7.72 5.63
N SER A 96 -0.86 -8.23 6.66
CA SER A 96 -1.52 -8.72 7.88
C SER A 96 -1.97 -7.57 8.80
N GLY A 97 -1.34 -6.41 8.63
CA GLY A 97 -1.62 -5.18 9.37
C GLY A 97 -2.48 -4.17 8.61
N SER A 98 -2.57 -2.95 9.13
CA SER A 98 -3.33 -1.88 8.45
C SER A 98 -2.56 -1.27 7.28
N VAL A 99 -3.28 -0.85 6.24
CA VAL A 99 -2.69 -0.17 5.07
C VAL A 99 -3.33 1.21 4.91
N ASP A 100 -2.50 2.26 4.88
CA ASP A 100 -2.85 3.62 4.52
C ASP A 100 -1.97 4.06 3.34
N ALA A 101 -2.51 3.92 2.13
CA ALA A 101 -1.81 4.16 0.88
C ALA A 101 -2.42 5.36 0.13
N THR A 102 -1.58 6.31 -0.27
CA THR A 102 -1.98 7.47 -1.08
C THR A 102 -1.05 7.65 -2.27
N THR A 103 -1.63 7.78 -3.46
CA THR A 103 -0.90 8.20 -4.67
C THR A 103 -1.62 9.31 -5.43
N MET A 104 -0.84 10.22 -6.02
CA MET A 104 -1.39 11.26 -6.88
C MET A 104 -1.47 10.86 -8.36
N GLY A 105 -0.66 9.89 -8.81
CA GLY A 105 -0.44 9.63 -10.23
C GLY A 105 -0.63 8.20 -10.70
N GLY A 106 -0.60 7.21 -9.80
CA GLY A 106 -0.63 5.79 -10.16
C GLY A 106 -1.83 5.02 -9.63
N GLU A 107 -1.85 3.73 -9.92
CA GLU A 107 -2.78 2.79 -9.32
C GLU A 107 -2.33 2.38 -7.91
N ILE A 108 -3.27 1.87 -7.11
CA ILE A 108 -2.97 1.20 -5.85
C ILE A 108 -3.44 -0.24 -5.97
N THR A 109 -2.53 -1.18 -5.77
CA THR A 109 -2.82 -2.60 -5.71
C THR A 109 -2.47 -3.12 -4.32
N ILE A 110 -3.42 -3.79 -3.67
CA ILE A 110 -3.22 -4.52 -2.42
C ILE A 110 -3.63 -5.96 -2.71
N GLY A 111 -2.64 -6.83 -2.88
CA GLY A 111 -2.81 -8.20 -3.36
C GLY A 111 -3.56 -9.09 -2.36
N THR A 112 -3.25 -8.95 -1.07
CA THR A 112 -4.00 -9.57 0.02
C THR A 112 -3.93 -8.71 1.28
N SER A 113 -5.06 -8.48 1.94
CA SER A 113 -5.13 -7.78 3.23
C SER A 113 -5.98 -8.54 4.26
N GLU A 114 -5.53 -8.54 5.51
CA GLU A 114 -6.27 -9.08 6.66
C GLU A 114 -6.65 -8.00 7.69
N GLY A 115 -6.20 -6.77 7.47
CA GLY A 115 -6.41 -5.63 8.36
C GLY A 115 -7.15 -4.47 7.66
N PRO A 116 -7.39 -3.36 8.38
CA PRO A 116 -8.08 -2.20 7.82
C PRO A 116 -7.32 -1.60 6.64
N VAL A 117 -8.06 -1.20 5.60
CA VAL A 117 -7.48 -0.64 4.37
C VAL A 117 -8.03 0.74 4.10
N LYS A 118 -7.13 1.70 3.90
CA LYS A 118 -7.41 3.02 3.37
C LYS A 118 -6.53 3.26 2.14
N ALA A 119 -7.15 3.37 0.98
CA ALA A 119 -6.44 3.61 -0.28
C ALA A 119 -7.02 4.83 -0.98
N THR A 120 -6.17 5.78 -1.36
CA THR A 120 -6.57 6.98 -2.10
C THR A 120 -5.69 7.19 -3.33
N SER A 121 -6.29 7.15 -4.52
CA SER A 121 -5.61 7.48 -5.77
C SER A 121 -6.27 8.65 -6.47
N MET A 122 -5.48 9.65 -6.87
CA MET A 122 -6.01 10.78 -7.65
C MET A 122 -6.01 10.50 -9.16
N GLY A 123 -5.13 9.61 -9.64
CA GLY A 123 -4.87 9.41 -11.07
C GLY A 123 -5.16 8.00 -11.60
N GLY A 124 -5.34 7.01 -10.73
CA GLY A 124 -5.43 5.60 -11.11
C GLY A 124 -6.52 4.82 -10.40
N GLY A 125 -6.62 3.54 -10.76
CA GLY A 125 -7.54 2.60 -10.14
C GLY A 125 -7.06 2.14 -8.77
N ILE A 126 -7.95 1.44 -8.06
CA ILE A 126 -7.64 0.80 -6.79
C ILE A 126 -8.13 -0.64 -6.84
N THR A 127 -7.24 -1.58 -6.62
CA THR A 127 -7.56 -3.01 -6.51
C THR A 127 -7.18 -3.49 -5.13
N VAL A 128 -8.14 -4.02 -4.39
CA VAL A 128 -7.93 -4.60 -3.06
C VAL A 128 -8.59 -5.96 -2.99
N HIS A 129 -7.85 -6.93 -2.47
CA HIS A 129 -8.38 -8.25 -2.16
C HIS A 129 -8.24 -8.51 -0.66
N GLU A 130 -9.36 -8.38 0.03
CA GLU A 130 -9.47 -8.65 1.45
C GLU A 130 -9.63 -10.16 1.67
N ILE A 131 -8.92 -10.68 2.66
CA ILE A 131 -8.96 -12.07 3.09
C ILE A 131 -9.22 -12.14 4.62
N GLY A 132 -9.26 -13.36 5.16
CA GLY A 132 -9.39 -13.58 6.60
C GLY A 132 -10.82 -13.70 7.13
N SER A 133 -10.95 -14.01 8.42
CA SER A 133 -12.23 -14.38 9.05
C SER A 133 -13.08 -13.18 9.42
N SER A 134 -14.40 -13.32 9.40
CA SER A 134 -15.42 -12.28 9.64
C SER A 134 -15.52 -11.73 11.07
N GLY A 135 -14.67 -12.19 12.01
CA GLY A 135 -14.77 -11.88 13.44
C GLY A 135 -13.98 -10.66 13.93
N GLN A 136 -13.24 -9.97 13.05
CA GLN A 136 -12.45 -8.79 13.40
C GLN A 136 -12.92 -7.58 12.62
N GLU A 137 -13.07 -6.45 13.31
CA GLU A 137 -13.38 -5.15 12.72
C GLU A 137 -12.20 -4.64 11.89
N ARG A 138 -12.45 -4.45 10.60
CA ARG A 138 -11.52 -3.90 9.62
C ARG A 138 -12.30 -3.17 8.54
N ASP A 139 -12.34 -1.85 8.72
CA ASP A 139 -12.98 -0.97 7.75
C ASP A 139 -12.15 -0.87 6.47
N ILE A 140 -12.84 -0.68 5.35
CA ILE A 140 -12.24 -0.53 4.03
C ILE A 140 -12.72 0.78 3.43
N GLN A 141 -11.80 1.70 3.17
CA GLN A 141 -12.07 2.98 2.55
C GLN A 141 -11.23 3.15 1.28
N LEU A 142 -11.90 3.13 0.13
CA LEU A 142 -11.25 3.25 -1.19
C LEU A 142 -11.76 4.50 -1.90
N THR A 143 -10.84 5.39 -2.28
CA THR A 143 -11.18 6.63 -2.98
C THR A 143 -10.33 6.81 -4.24
N SER A 144 -10.96 6.77 -5.41
CA SER A 144 -10.32 7.14 -6.68
C SER A 144 -10.92 8.42 -7.26
N LYS A 145 -10.15 9.22 -8.00
CA LYS A 145 -10.66 10.38 -8.75
C LYS A 145 -10.53 10.23 -10.28
N GLY A 146 -10.06 9.09 -10.76
CA GLY A 146 -9.84 8.88 -12.19
C GLY A 146 -9.74 7.43 -12.65
N GLY A 147 -10.03 6.45 -11.78
CA GLY A 147 -9.90 5.04 -12.11
C GLY A 147 -10.98 4.15 -11.53
N ASP A 148 -11.02 2.94 -12.05
CA ASP A 148 -11.92 1.89 -11.59
C ASP A 148 -11.49 1.41 -10.19
N ILE A 149 -12.47 1.04 -9.36
CA ILE A 149 -12.21 0.44 -8.05
C ILE A 149 -12.72 -0.98 -8.05
N GLN A 150 -11.85 -1.92 -7.73
CA GLN A 150 -12.18 -3.32 -7.53
C GLN A 150 -11.88 -3.72 -6.09
N LEU A 151 -12.90 -4.21 -5.41
CA LEU A 151 -12.80 -4.81 -4.09
C LEU A 151 -13.30 -6.26 -4.17
N THR A 152 -12.43 -7.21 -3.83
CA THR A 152 -12.82 -8.59 -3.57
C THR A 152 -12.77 -8.81 -2.07
N VAL A 153 -13.85 -9.35 -1.50
CA VAL A 153 -13.92 -9.74 -0.08
C VAL A 153 -14.29 -11.22 0.04
N PRO A 154 -14.05 -11.85 1.20
CA PRO A 154 -14.50 -13.22 1.42
C PRO A 154 -16.02 -13.33 1.32
N LYS A 155 -16.50 -14.52 0.95
CA LYS A 155 -17.91 -14.86 1.01
C LYS A 155 -18.48 -14.60 2.40
N ASP A 156 -19.66 -13.98 2.44
CA ASP A 156 -20.38 -13.64 3.67
C ASP A 156 -19.60 -12.69 4.60
N PHE A 157 -18.61 -11.94 4.09
CA PHE A 157 -17.93 -10.88 4.84
C PHE A 157 -18.97 -9.88 5.40
N PRO A 158 -19.09 -9.74 6.73
CA PRO A 158 -20.11 -8.90 7.33
C PRO A 158 -19.74 -7.44 7.18
N MET A 159 -20.49 -6.70 6.37
CA MET A 159 -20.16 -5.32 6.05
C MET A 159 -21.39 -4.45 5.81
N GLU A 160 -21.34 -3.21 6.27
CA GLU A 160 -22.18 -2.14 5.76
C GLU A 160 -21.46 -1.46 4.59
N VAL A 161 -22.08 -1.48 3.41
CA VAL A 161 -21.47 -0.99 2.18
C VAL A 161 -22.10 0.33 1.76
N LYS A 162 -21.25 1.31 1.42
CA LYS A 162 -21.62 2.57 0.80
C LYS A 162 -20.71 2.87 -0.39
N ILE A 163 -21.27 2.78 -1.59
CA ILE A 163 -20.58 3.10 -2.84
C ILE A 163 -21.14 4.41 -3.39
N THR A 164 -20.25 5.34 -3.77
CA THR A 164 -20.60 6.58 -4.49
C THR A 164 -19.72 6.71 -5.72
N LEU A 165 -20.32 6.47 -6.89
CA LEU A 165 -19.72 6.71 -8.19
C LEU A 165 -20.28 8.02 -8.74
N ALA A 166 -19.45 9.04 -8.85
CA ALA A 166 -19.80 10.26 -9.56
C ALA A 166 -19.26 10.20 -11.00
N TYR A 167 -20.00 10.77 -11.96
CA TYR A 167 -19.50 10.88 -13.32
C TYR A 167 -19.94 12.17 -13.98
N THR A 168 -19.10 12.68 -14.88
CA THR A 168 -19.36 13.90 -15.66
C THR A 168 -20.01 13.57 -17.01
N ARG A 169 -20.52 14.58 -17.71
CA ARG A 169 -21.09 14.39 -19.07
C ARG A 169 -20.00 13.95 -20.05
N THR A 170 -20.02 12.66 -20.40
CA THR A 170 -19.15 12.03 -21.40
C THR A 170 -19.95 10.95 -22.12
N ASP A 171 -19.44 10.42 -23.24
CA ASP A 171 -20.05 9.27 -23.93
C ASP A 171 -19.78 7.93 -23.22
N LYS A 172 -18.93 7.92 -22.19
CA LYS A 172 -18.64 6.72 -21.41
C LYS A 172 -19.80 6.41 -20.47
N GLN A 173 -20.15 5.13 -20.41
CA GLN A 173 -21.08 4.59 -19.43
C GLN A 173 -20.31 4.03 -18.23
N TYR A 174 -20.81 4.34 -17.04
CA TYR A 174 -20.24 3.87 -15.79
C TYR A 174 -21.26 3.00 -15.07
N ARG A 175 -20.77 1.98 -14.35
CA ARG A 175 -21.64 1.07 -13.59
C ARG A 175 -21.00 0.64 -12.28
N ILE A 176 -21.88 0.23 -11.36
CA ILE A 176 -21.51 -0.52 -10.16
C ILE A 176 -21.89 -1.98 -10.42
N THR A 177 -20.89 -2.86 -10.47
CA THR A 177 -21.07 -4.31 -10.54
C THR A 177 -20.88 -4.86 -9.13
N GLN A 178 -21.86 -5.61 -8.63
CA GLN A 178 -21.83 -6.11 -7.25
C GLN A 178 -22.48 -7.48 -7.17
N HIS A 179 -21.92 -8.34 -6.31
CA HIS A 179 -22.45 -9.68 -6.01
C HIS A 179 -22.98 -9.80 -4.56
N ALA A 180 -23.24 -8.67 -3.91
CA ALA A 180 -23.58 -8.55 -2.49
C ALA A 180 -25.06 -8.19 -2.21
N GLY A 181 -25.90 -8.09 -3.24
CA GLY A 181 -27.33 -7.76 -3.10
C GLY A 181 -27.62 -6.30 -2.72
N LEU A 182 -26.75 -5.35 -3.10
CA LEU A 182 -26.90 -3.94 -2.75
C LEU A 182 -28.04 -3.24 -3.53
N ASP A 183 -28.71 -2.28 -2.88
CA ASP A 183 -29.67 -1.36 -3.52
C ASP A 183 -28.90 -0.31 -4.32
N VAL A 184 -28.99 -0.40 -5.65
CA VAL A 184 -28.30 0.51 -6.57
C VAL A 184 -29.30 1.54 -7.10
N ARG A 185 -28.96 2.82 -6.96
CA ARG A 185 -29.77 3.95 -7.44
C ARG A 185 -28.92 4.94 -8.20
N GLU A 186 -29.43 5.38 -9.33
CA GLU A 186 -28.87 6.50 -10.08
C GLU A 186 -29.67 7.77 -9.80
N SER A 187 -28.99 8.91 -9.70
CA SER A 187 -29.65 10.22 -9.62
C SER A 187 -30.33 10.57 -10.94
N ASP A 188 -31.57 11.05 -10.88
CA ASP A 188 -32.32 11.51 -12.06
C ASP A 188 -31.65 12.73 -12.72
N ASN A 189 -31.27 13.71 -11.88
CA ASN A 189 -30.79 15.00 -12.30
C ASN A 189 -29.28 15.15 -12.17
N TRP A 190 -28.72 16.03 -13.00
CA TRP A 190 -27.34 16.48 -12.90
C TRP A 190 -27.19 17.48 -11.74
N ASP A 191 -26.21 17.25 -10.89
CA ASP A 191 -25.78 18.14 -9.83
C ASP A 191 -24.74 19.15 -10.36
N ASN A 192 -25.03 20.45 -10.23
CA ASN A 192 -24.18 21.53 -10.72
C ASN A 192 -23.45 22.28 -9.59
N SER A 193 -23.54 21.80 -8.34
CA SER A 193 -22.99 22.50 -7.16
C SER A 193 -21.47 22.50 -7.10
N PHE A 194 -20.78 21.70 -7.91
CA PHE A 194 -19.32 21.54 -7.89
C PHE A 194 -18.63 21.97 -9.20
N GLY A 195 -19.19 22.97 -9.89
CA GLY A 195 -18.66 23.48 -11.15
C GLY A 195 -19.05 22.59 -12.33
N THR A 196 -18.27 21.55 -12.61
CA THR A 196 -18.61 20.59 -13.69
C THR A 196 -19.80 19.73 -13.26
N PRO A 197 -20.89 19.68 -14.05
CA PRO A 197 -22.07 18.91 -13.69
C PRO A 197 -21.78 17.41 -13.54
N ARG A 198 -22.30 16.81 -12.47
CA ARG A 198 -22.10 15.39 -12.14
C ARG A 198 -23.43 14.67 -11.95
N LYS A 199 -23.48 13.41 -12.36
CA LYS A 199 -24.49 12.44 -11.95
C LYS A 199 -23.87 11.44 -10.98
N TYR A 200 -24.71 10.77 -10.21
CA TYR A 200 -24.26 9.80 -9.21
C TYR A 200 -24.98 8.47 -9.37
N ILE A 201 -24.20 7.39 -9.35
CA ILE A 201 -24.68 6.04 -9.08
C ILE A 201 -24.25 5.71 -7.66
N ARG A 202 -25.21 5.34 -6.81
CA ARG A 202 -24.97 4.98 -5.42
C ARG A 202 -25.44 3.57 -5.16
N ALA A 203 -24.64 2.80 -4.43
CA ALA A 203 -25.07 1.49 -3.94
C ALA A 203 -24.96 1.48 -2.41
N ARG A 204 -25.98 0.95 -1.74
CA ARG A 204 -25.97 0.76 -0.29
C ARG A 204 -26.59 -0.57 0.10
N GLY A 205 -26.12 -1.15 1.19
CA GLY A 205 -26.66 -2.39 1.73
C GLY A 205 -25.85 -2.89 2.91
N ILE A 206 -26.41 -3.87 3.61
CA ILE A 206 -25.75 -4.56 4.71
C ILE A 206 -25.67 -6.04 4.35
N VAL A 207 -24.49 -6.61 4.52
CA VAL A 207 -24.21 -8.04 4.39
C VAL A 207 -23.87 -8.59 5.78
N GLY A 208 -24.40 -9.75 6.14
CA GLY A 208 -24.15 -10.37 7.44
C GLY A 208 -24.56 -9.46 8.61
N SER A 209 -23.67 -9.31 9.60
CA SER A 209 -23.91 -8.45 10.77
C SER A 209 -23.67 -6.96 10.52
N GLY A 210 -23.10 -6.57 9.37
CA GLY A 210 -22.69 -5.18 9.12
C GLY A 210 -21.50 -4.71 9.95
N LEU A 211 -20.69 -5.63 10.49
CA LEU A 211 -19.59 -5.32 11.41
C LEU A 211 -18.57 -4.32 10.82
N ASN A 212 -18.23 -4.46 9.55
CA ASN A 212 -17.19 -3.68 8.88
C ASN A 212 -17.81 -2.59 8.00
N HIS A 213 -17.26 -1.38 8.01
CA HIS A 213 -17.72 -0.31 7.13
C HIS A 213 -16.88 -0.29 5.85
N VAL A 214 -17.55 -0.48 4.72
CA VAL A 214 -16.94 -0.45 3.40
C VAL A 214 -17.43 0.79 2.66
N THR A 215 -16.55 1.77 2.50
CA THR A 215 -16.83 3.00 1.75
C THR A 215 -15.99 3.04 0.48
N ILE A 216 -16.67 3.14 -0.66
CA ILE A 216 -16.02 3.24 -1.98
C ILE A 216 -16.48 4.52 -2.66
N GLU A 217 -15.54 5.37 -3.05
CA GLU A 217 -15.82 6.60 -3.78
C GLU A 217 -14.98 6.67 -5.06
N THR A 218 -15.61 6.84 -6.22
CA THR A 218 -14.88 7.11 -7.45
C THR A 218 -15.51 8.23 -8.27
N ILE A 219 -14.68 8.87 -9.11
CA ILE A 219 -15.13 9.80 -10.14
C ILE A 219 -14.70 9.26 -11.49
N ASN A 220 -15.66 9.11 -12.42
CA ASN A 220 -15.41 8.67 -13.79
C ASN A 220 -14.70 7.30 -13.88
N GLY A 221 -15.00 6.39 -12.94
CA GLY A 221 -14.54 5.00 -12.94
C GLY A 221 -15.65 4.05 -12.55
N ASN A 222 -15.58 2.79 -12.99
CA ASN A 222 -16.47 1.72 -12.57
C ASN A 222 -16.14 1.27 -11.14
N VAL A 223 -17.12 0.67 -10.48
CA VAL A 223 -16.89 -0.02 -9.21
C VAL A 223 -17.29 -1.47 -9.34
N THR A 224 -16.43 -2.37 -8.91
CA THR A 224 -16.68 -3.81 -8.84
C THR A 224 -16.50 -4.29 -7.40
N LEU A 225 -17.55 -4.88 -6.83
CA LEU A 225 -17.51 -5.53 -5.51
C LEU A 225 -17.82 -7.03 -5.69
N ASN A 226 -16.82 -7.87 -5.45
CA ASN A 226 -16.94 -9.32 -5.54
C ASN A 226 -16.91 -9.96 -4.15
N GLN A 227 -17.63 -11.07 -4.01
CA GLN A 227 -17.55 -11.96 -2.86
C GLN A 227 -17.11 -13.34 -3.35
N GLU A 228 -16.01 -13.84 -2.81
CA GLU A 228 -15.39 -15.12 -3.21
C GLU A 228 -15.27 -16.11 -2.05
#